data_AF-A0A166J6H9-F1
#
_entry.id   AF-A0A166J6H9-F1
#
_cell.length_a   1.000
_cell.length_b   1.000
_cell.length_c   1.000
_cell.angle_alpha   90.00
_cell.angle_beta   90.00
_cell.angle_gamma   90.00
#
_symmetry.space_group_name_H-M   'P 1'
#
loop_
_entity.id
_entity.type
_entity.pdbx_description
1 polymer ?
#
loop_
_entity_poly.entity_id
_entity_poly.type
_entity_poly.pdbx_seq_one_letter_code
_entity_poly.pdbx_strand_id
1 'polypeptide(L)' 'MTVREVATKQRVSKSLVSKVLQLYYRKYGTVNNPFSSGRERKTVLDKGNMNCIQSILEANPGLYLDELQAKYLST' A
#
# COMPACT_ATOMS: atom_id res chain seq x y z
N MET A 1 -29.00 10.00 18.63
CA MET A 1 -28.30 8.70 18.79
C MET A 1 -26.96 8.95 19.45
N THR A 2 -26.76 8.45 20.67
CA THR A 2 -25.54 8.69 21.46
C THR A 2 -24.49 7.58 21.27
N VAL A 3 -23.21 7.88 21.54
CA VAL A 3 -22.11 6.88 21.47
C VAL A 3 -22.38 5.67 22.36
N ARG A 4 -23.02 5.89 23.51
CA ARG A 4 -23.38 4.84 24.47
C ARG A 4 -24.48 3.93 23.92
N GLU A 5 -25.50 4.49 23.28
CA GLU A 5 -26.56 3.72 22.61
C GLU A 5 -26.01 2.85 21.47
N VAL A 6 -25.12 3.40 20.64
CA VAL A 6 -24.49 2.65 19.53
C VAL A 6 -23.65 1.50 20.07
N ALA A 7 -22.83 1.76 21.09
CA ALA A 7 -22.01 0.75 21.74
C ALA A 7 -22.85 -0.41 22.29
N THR A 8 -23.96 -0.11 22.97
CA THR A 8 -24.87 -1.13 23.51
C THR A 8 -25.60 -1.90 22.41
N LYS A 9 -26.12 -1.23 21.39
CA LYS A 9 -26.82 -1.89 20.26
C LYS A 9 -25.91 -2.81 19.46
N GLN A 10 -24.67 -2.38 19.24
CA GLN A 10 -23.68 -3.11 18.43
C GLN A 10 -22.79 -4.05 19.27
N ARG A 11 -22.98 -4.10 20.60
CA ARG A 11 -22.15 -4.89 21.53
C ARG A 11 -20.65 -4.62 21.40
N VAL A 12 -20.28 -3.37 21.12
CA VAL A 12 -18.89 -2.91 20.98
C VAL A 12 -18.50 -1.96 22.09
N SER A 13 -17.20 -1.76 22.30
CA SER A 13 -16.72 -0.80 23.28
C SER A 13 -17.02 0.65 22.85
N LYS A 14 -17.28 1.52 23.82
CA LYS A 14 -17.48 2.96 23.57
C LYS A 14 -16.26 3.61 22.95
N SER A 15 -15.06 3.13 23.29
CA SER A 15 -13.79 3.59 22.73
C SER A 15 -13.68 3.28 21.23
N LEU A 16 -14.17 2.11 20.79
CA LEU A 16 -14.19 1.75 19.37
C LEU A 16 -15.15 2.67 18.60
N VAL A 17 -16.36 2.88 19.11
CA VAL A 17 -17.33 3.80 18.49
C VAL A 17 -16.73 5.21 18.42
N SER A 18 -16.14 5.71 19.50
CA SER A 18 -15.48 7.02 19.53
C SER A 18 -14.35 7.12 18.50
N LYS A 19 -13.52 6.08 18.36
CA LYS A 19 -12.43 6.02 17.39
C LYS A 19 -12.96 6.03 15.96
N VAL A 20 -13.99 5.26 15.65
CA VAL A 20 -14.65 5.23 14.33
C VAL A 20 -15.25 6.59 13.99
N LEU A 21 -15.97 7.20 14.93
CA LEU A 21 -16.56 8.53 14.74
C LEU A 21 -15.48 9.61 14.58
N GLN A 22 -14.37 9.51 15.30
CA GLN A 22 -13.24 10.41 15.16
C GLN A 22 -12.57 10.26 13.78
N LEU A 23 -12.40 9.02 13.30
CA LEU A 23 -11.87 8.75 11.96
C LEU A 23 -12.78 9.36 10.89
N TYR A 24 -14.09 9.14 11.00
CA TYR A 24 -15.07 9.64 10.05
C TYR A 24 -15.22 11.17 10.08
N TYR A 25 -15.55 11.76 11.24
CA TYR A 25 -15.88 13.19 11.33
C TYR A 25 -14.66 14.11 11.37
N ARG A 26 -13.53 13.67 11.93
CA ARG A 26 -12.40 14.58 12.21
C ARG A 26 -11.17 14.35 11.35
N LYS A 27 -10.95 13.13 10.84
CA LYS A 27 -9.69 12.79 10.16
C LYS A 27 -9.81 12.54 8.67
N TYR A 28 -10.75 11.71 8.24
CA TYR A 28 -10.70 11.17 6.87
C TYR A 28 -12.02 11.22 6.10
N GLY A 29 -13.15 11.56 6.73
CA GLY A 29 -14.46 11.48 6.06
C GLY A 29 -14.91 10.04 5.76
N THR A 30 -14.14 9.05 6.22
CA THR A 30 -14.36 7.61 6.03
C THR A 30 -13.92 6.85 7.27
N VAL A 31 -14.49 5.66 7.48
CA VAL A 31 -14.14 4.78 8.61
C VAL A 31 -12.79 4.10 8.39
N ASN A 32 -12.34 3.99 7.14
CA ASN A 32 -11.03 3.45 6.79
C ASN A 32 -9.98 4.55 6.79
N ASN A 33 -8.81 4.30 7.40
CA ASN A 33 -7.68 5.21 7.26
C ASN A 33 -7.15 5.14 5.82
N PRO A 34 -7.12 6.23 5.04
CA PRO A 34 -6.58 6.21 3.68
C PRO A 34 -5.09 5.86 3.66
N PHE A 35 -4.38 6.05 4.77
CA PHE A 35 -2.98 5.64 4.95
C PHE A 35 -2.81 4.20 5.48
N SER A 36 -3.91 3.47 5.72
CA SER A 36 -3.85 2.04 6.05
C SER A 36 -3.95 1.13 4.83
N SER A 37 -4.16 1.65 3.62
CA SER A 37 -3.79 0.86 2.43
C SER A 37 -2.28 0.67 2.49
N GLY A 38 -1.82 -0.59 2.41
CA GLY A 38 -0.41 -0.95 2.45
C GLY A 38 0.41 0.01 1.59
N ARG A 39 1.53 0.48 2.14
CA ARG A 39 2.46 1.40 1.48
C ARG A 39 3.04 0.76 0.21
N GLU A 40 2.29 0.71 -0.87
CA GLU A 40 2.84 0.42 -2.18
C GLU A 40 3.47 1.71 -2.70
N ARG A 41 4.77 1.82 -2.48
CA ARG A 41 5.59 2.82 -3.16
C ARG A 41 5.37 2.57 -4.66
N LYS A 42 4.97 3.60 -5.42
CA LYS A 42 4.93 3.52 -6.89
C LYS A 42 6.30 3.02 -7.35
N THR A 43 6.36 1.79 -7.81
CA THR A 43 7.59 1.21 -8.34
C THR A 43 7.90 1.91 -9.64
N VAL A 44 9.12 2.42 -9.79
CA VAL A 44 9.60 3.01 -11.05
C VAL A 44 9.65 1.96 -12.16
N LEU A 45 9.79 0.70 -11.76
CA LEU A 45 9.70 -0.46 -12.62
C LEU A 45 8.27 -1.00 -12.62
N ASP A 46 7.66 -1.03 -13.80
CA ASP A 46 6.42 -1.77 -14.02
C ASP A 46 6.71 -3.28 -14.23
N LYS A 47 5.65 -4.09 -14.36
CA LYS A 47 5.80 -5.53 -14.58
C LYS A 47 6.54 -5.87 -15.87
N GLY A 48 6.40 -5.07 -16.93
CA GLY A 48 7.12 -5.26 -18.18
C GLY A 48 8.62 -5.02 -17.99
N ASN A 49 8.99 -3.98 -17.26
CA ASN A 49 10.39 -3.69 -16.91
C ASN A 49 11.00 -4.83 -16.09
N MET A 50 10.24 -5.36 -15.12
CA MET A 50 10.68 -6.49 -14.29
C MET A 50 10.90 -7.77 -15.11
N ASN A 51 9.99 -8.06 -16.06
CA ASN A 51 10.14 -9.24 -16.94
C ASN A 51 11.38 -9.10 -17.84
N CYS A 52 11.64 -7.91 -18.38
CA CYS A 52 12.82 -7.66 -19.22
C CYS A 52 14.13 -7.83 -18.41
N ILE A 53 14.21 -7.23 -17.23
CA ILE A 53 15.34 -7.38 -16.31
C ILE A 53 15.56 -8.86 -15.97
N GLN A 54 14.49 -9.61 -15.70
CA GLN A 54 14.56 -11.03 -15.42
C GLN A 54 15.14 -11.83 -16.59
N SER A 55 14.68 -11.60 -17.82
CA SER A 55 15.23 -12.29 -19.00
C SER A 55 16.71 -11.99 -19.23
N ILE A 56 17.16 -10.76 -18.94
CA ILE A 56 18.58 -10.38 -19.07
C ILE A 56 19.45 -11.13 -18.05
N LEU A 57 18.96 -11.23 -16.81
CA LEU A 57 19.63 -11.95 -15.72
C LEU A 57 19.64 -13.46 -15.93
N GLU A 58 18.56 -14.04 -16.46
CA GLU A 58 18.51 -15.46 -16.83
C GLU A 58 19.52 -15.81 -17.93
N ALA A 59 19.68 -14.92 -18.92
CA ALA A 59 20.69 -15.08 -19.98
C ALA A 59 22.12 -14.83 -19.49
N ASN A 60 22.31 -14.03 -18.43
CA ASN A 60 23.62 -13.62 -17.91
C ASN A 60 23.61 -13.55 -16.37
N PRO A 61 23.70 -14.68 -15.66
CA PRO A 61 23.54 -14.71 -14.20
C PRO A 61 24.67 -14.04 -13.41
N GLY A 62 25.78 -13.70 -14.06
CA GLY A 62 26.92 -12.99 -13.46
C GLY A 62 26.96 -11.49 -13.78
N LEU A 63 25.89 -10.92 -14.34
CA LEU A 63 25.86 -9.53 -14.79
C LEU A 63 25.83 -8.57 -13.59
N TYR A 64 26.71 -7.57 -13.59
CA TYR A 64 26.72 -6.53 -12.57
C TYR A 64 25.57 -5.54 -12.78
N LEU A 65 25.19 -4.83 -11.70
CA LEU A 65 24.06 -3.89 -11.74
C LEU A 65 24.26 -2.77 -12.78
N ASP A 66 25.49 -2.25 -12.89
CA ASP A 66 25.83 -1.17 -13.83
C ASP A 66 25.72 -1.66 -15.28
N GLU A 67 26.11 -2.91 -15.54
CA GLU A 67 26.02 -3.56 -16.84
C GLU A 67 24.57 -3.90 -17.22
N LEU A 68 23.76 -4.31 -16.24
CA LEU A 68 22.32 -4.50 -16.38
C LEU A 68 21.65 -3.19 -16.79
N GLN A 69 21.99 -2.10 -16.11
CA GLN A 69 21.44 -0.78 -16.42
C GLN A 69 21.88 -0.31 -17.81
N ALA A 70 23.14 -0.54 -18.19
CA ALA A 70 23.62 -0.22 -19.53
C ALA A 70 22.86 -1.00 -20.61
N LYS A 71 22.68 -2.32 -20.44
CA LYS A 71 21.90 -3.17 -21.36
C LYS A 71 20.42 -2.77 -21.43
N TYR A 72 19.84 -2.42 -20.29
CA TYR A 72 18.44 -2.02 -20.19
C TYR A 72 18.18 -0.67 -20.86
N LEU A 73 19.09 0.29 -20.73
CA LEU A 73 18.97 1.62 -21.35
C LEU A 73 19.39 1.65 -22.84
N SER A 74 20.07 0.62 -23.32
CA SER A 74 20.46 0.48 -24.74
C SER A 74 19.41 -0.19 -25.62
N THR A 75 18.32 -0.71 -25.02
CA THR A 75 17.20 -1.37 -25.72
C THR A 75 16.11 -0.35 -26.01
#